data_AF-A0A6P3VSM7-F1
#
_entry.id   AF-A0A6P3VSM7-F1
#
_cell.length_a   1.000
_cell.length_b   1.000
_cell.length_c   1.000
_cell.angle_alpha   90.00
_cell.angle_beta   90.00
_cell.angle_gamma   90.00
#
_symmetry.space_group_name_H-M   'P 1'
#
loop_
_entity.id
_entity.type
_entity.pdbx_description
1 polymer ?
#
loop_
_entity_poly.entity_id
_entity_poly.type
_entity_poly.pdbx_seq_one_letter_code
_entity_poly.pdbx_strand_id
1 'polypeptide(L)'
;MFSQVPNKMEEVIETIVTESIEVEESTTTLPTLEPEKSKGEFVWTLQATWQLVNTRLEMDQEFDQPVCKKKKLWETVAERVTAKLQSTGNLDVAVKAYECDLKWRNMLATYRKNTERAKRLGVQSVHWEFFRAMHNVLGKSREEIEAQRKAKLNGTKLGKAIASKRFTPILPIPSITAAPAITAATSITATPMPPQQTQDVLHLYLELQERKMNMWAQQKALEERKIEAINNLARAISSLAQDNSVQLPKE
;
A
#
# COMPACT_ATOMS: atom_id res chain seq x y z
N MET A 1 -27.44 47.45 -50.74
CA MET A 1 -27.59 47.89 -49.33
C MET A 1 -26.43 47.30 -48.54
N PHE A 2 -25.59 48.20 -48.01
CA PHE A 2 -24.66 48.09 -46.86
C PHE A 2 -23.88 46.77 -46.65
N SER A 3 -22.55 46.79 -46.87
CA SER A 3 -21.48 46.99 -45.84
C SER A 3 -21.31 45.75 -44.94
N GLN A 4 -20.15 45.20 -44.61
CA GLN A 4 -18.75 45.62 -44.72
C GLN A 4 -17.88 44.37 -44.38
N VAL A 5 -16.76 44.22 -45.09
CA VAL A 5 -15.56 43.37 -44.83
C VAL A 5 -14.87 43.92 -43.53
N PRO A 6 -13.77 43.40 -42.89
CA PRO A 6 -12.87 42.25 -43.21
C PRO A 6 -12.20 41.44 -42.05
N ASN A 7 -11.37 40.47 -42.48
CA ASN A 7 -9.95 40.23 -42.11
C ASN A 7 -9.50 39.33 -40.93
N LYS A 8 -8.50 38.51 -41.32
CA LYS A 8 -7.27 38.11 -40.62
C LYS A 8 -7.39 37.07 -39.50
N MET A 9 -6.90 35.87 -39.80
CA MET A 9 -5.53 35.48 -39.44
C MET A 9 -5.13 34.24 -40.24
N GLU A 10 -4.39 34.47 -41.32
CA GLU A 10 -3.55 33.48 -42.00
C GLU A 10 -2.27 33.22 -41.19
N GLU A 11 -1.70 32.03 -41.42
CA GLU A 11 -0.27 31.73 -41.38
C GLU A 11 0.55 32.02 -40.12
N VAL A 12 0.87 30.96 -39.37
CA VAL A 12 2.24 30.76 -38.85
C VAL A 12 2.53 29.25 -38.84
N ILE A 13 2.94 28.73 -40.00
CA ILE A 13 3.65 27.45 -40.10
C ILE A 13 5.01 27.78 -40.74
N GLU A 14 6.06 27.17 -40.17
CA GLU A 14 7.43 27.08 -40.69
C GLU A 14 8.35 28.31 -40.59
N THR A 15 9.23 28.29 -39.58
CA THR A 15 10.53 28.94 -39.65
C THR A 15 11.57 28.04 -39.01
N ILE A 16 12.19 27.20 -39.83
CA ILE A 16 13.51 26.59 -39.60
C ILE A 16 14.39 27.16 -40.71
N VAL A 17 15.57 27.71 -40.37
CA VAL A 17 16.87 27.61 -41.10
C VAL A 17 17.78 28.80 -40.76
N THR A 18 18.85 28.45 -40.03
CA THR A 18 20.24 28.97 -40.01
C THR A 18 20.56 30.43 -39.63
N GLU A 19 21.35 30.56 -38.57
CA GLU A 19 22.57 31.39 -38.64
C GLU A 19 23.72 30.73 -37.85
N SER A 20 24.85 30.62 -38.53
CA SER A 20 26.12 30.03 -38.10
C SER A 20 26.91 31.00 -37.22
N ILE A 21 27.58 30.51 -36.18
CA ILE A 21 28.75 31.20 -35.60
C ILE A 21 29.77 30.16 -35.12
N GLU A 22 30.89 30.14 -35.83
CA GLU A 22 32.17 29.53 -35.44
C GLU A 22 32.97 30.58 -34.65
N VAL A 23 33.54 30.23 -33.49
CA VAL A 23 34.86 30.73 -33.04
C VAL A 23 35.51 29.66 -32.15
N GLU A 24 36.76 29.34 -32.49
CA GLU A 24 37.66 28.34 -31.92
C GLU A 24 38.22 28.64 -30.50
N GLU A 25 38.55 27.54 -29.81
CA GLU A 25 39.76 27.22 -29.04
C GLU A 25 40.43 28.30 -28.14
N SER A 26 40.46 28.02 -26.82
CA SER A 26 41.63 28.33 -25.97
C SER A 26 41.66 27.49 -24.70
N THR A 27 42.67 26.63 -24.66
CA THR A 27 43.15 25.78 -23.56
C THR A 27 43.64 26.62 -22.38
N THR A 28 43.19 26.32 -21.14
CA THR A 28 43.94 26.56 -19.88
C THR A 28 43.38 25.70 -18.74
N THR A 29 44.12 24.64 -18.43
CA THR A 29 44.53 24.12 -17.10
C THR A 29 43.76 24.57 -15.82
N LEU A 30 43.02 23.61 -15.23
CA LEU A 30 42.84 23.20 -13.80
C LEU A 30 42.94 24.26 -12.66
N PRO A 31 42.11 24.16 -11.59
CA PRO A 31 41.99 22.93 -10.79
C PRO A 31 40.60 22.57 -10.24
N THR A 32 40.44 21.28 -9.95
CA THR A 32 39.77 20.72 -8.76
C THR A 32 38.74 21.61 -8.08
N LEU A 33 37.46 21.32 -8.33
CA LEU A 33 36.44 21.42 -7.31
C LEU A 33 35.68 20.10 -7.31
N GLU A 34 35.96 19.32 -6.28
CA GLU A 34 35.20 18.14 -5.87
C GLU A 34 33.70 18.49 -5.87
N PRO A 35 32.80 17.60 -6.35
CA PRO A 35 31.45 17.64 -5.85
C PRO A 35 31.53 17.23 -4.37
N GLU A 36 31.63 18.24 -3.50
CA GLU A 36 31.41 18.17 -2.06
C GLU A 36 30.33 17.12 -1.79
N LYS A 37 30.79 15.97 -1.31
CA LYS A 37 29.99 14.77 -1.01
C LYS A 37 29.24 15.02 0.29
N SER A 38 28.48 16.11 0.33
CA SER A 38 27.34 16.24 1.19
C SER A 38 26.52 14.97 0.95
N LYS A 39 26.42 14.13 1.97
CA LYS A 39 25.61 12.90 1.94
C LYS A 39 24.15 13.31 1.79
N GLY A 40 23.79 13.71 0.57
CA GLY A 40 22.47 14.16 0.19
C GLY A 40 21.51 13.00 0.37
N GLU A 41 20.37 13.31 0.99
CA GLU A 41 19.24 12.41 1.01
C GLU A 41 18.87 12.01 -0.42
N PHE A 42 18.57 10.73 -0.63
CA PHE A 42 18.22 10.22 -1.94
C PHE A 42 16.88 10.81 -2.40
N VAL A 43 16.89 11.54 -3.51
CA VAL A 43 15.68 12.10 -4.12
C VAL A 43 15.15 11.17 -5.21
N TRP A 44 13.87 10.81 -5.10
CA TRP A 44 13.18 10.01 -6.11
C TRP A 44 12.94 10.79 -7.40
N THR A 45 13.87 10.70 -8.33
CA THR A 45 13.67 11.19 -9.70
C THR A 45 12.65 10.34 -10.45
N LEU A 46 12.13 10.87 -11.57
CA LEU A 46 11.21 10.13 -12.44
C LEU A 46 11.86 8.83 -12.94
N GLN A 47 13.11 8.92 -13.40
CA GLN A 47 13.89 7.78 -13.89
C GLN A 47 14.17 6.76 -12.77
N ALA A 48 14.54 7.19 -11.57
CA ALA A 48 14.70 6.29 -10.42
C ALA A 48 13.40 5.58 -10.04
N THR A 49 12.28 6.30 -10.08
CA THR A 49 10.97 5.70 -9.82
C THR A 49 10.61 4.65 -10.88
N TRP A 50 10.90 4.91 -12.15
CA TRP A 50 10.76 3.92 -13.22
C TRP A 50 11.64 2.68 -13.00
N GLN A 51 12.89 2.86 -12.59
CA GLN A 51 13.78 1.73 -12.29
C GLN A 51 13.27 0.88 -11.14
N LEU A 52 12.72 1.50 -10.08
CA LEU A 52 12.06 0.79 -8.99
C LEU A 52 10.85 -0.01 -9.49
N VAL A 53 9.95 0.63 -10.23
CA VAL A 53 8.73 -0.02 -10.72
C VAL A 53 9.07 -1.22 -11.59
N ASN A 54 9.95 -1.05 -12.57
CA ASN A 54 10.32 -2.12 -13.49
C ASN A 54 10.98 -3.28 -12.75
N THR A 55 11.95 -2.99 -11.88
CA THR A 55 12.67 -4.03 -11.11
C THR A 55 11.75 -4.78 -10.15
N ARG A 56 10.83 -4.06 -9.47
CA ARG A 56 9.88 -4.70 -8.56
C ARG A 56 8.87 -5.57 -9.31
N LEU A 57 8.36 -5.11 -10.46
CA LEU A 57 7.43 -5.88 -11.29
C LEU A 57 8.09 -7.11 -11.92
N GLU A 58 9.36 -7.02 -12.32
CA GLU A 58 10.15 -8.15 -12.81
C GLU A 58 10.25 -9.27 -11.75
N MET A 59 10.44 -8.88 -10.48
CA MET A 59 10.49 -9.79 -9.34
C MET A 59 9.10 -10.09 -8.74
N ASP A 60 7.98 -9.78 -9.42
CA ASP A 60 6.64 -9.90 -8.81
C ASP A 60 6.33 -11.30 -8.29
N GLN A 61 6.68 -12.31 -9.08
CA GLN A 61 6.48 -13.72 -8.72
C GLN A 61 7.26 -14.12 -7.46
N GLU A 62 8.48 -13.61 -7.26
CA GLU A 62 9.30 -13.93 -6.08
C GLU A 62 8.69 -13.39 -4.79
N PHE A 63 8.01 -12.24 -4.87
CA PHE A 63 7.33 -11.62 -3.73
C PHE A 63 5.96 -12.22 -3.42
N ASP A 64 5.35 -12.93 -4.38
CA ASP A 64 4.07 -13.61 -4.19
C ASP A 64 4.23 -15.03 -3.59
N GLN A 65 5.47 -15.54 -3.53
CA GLN A 65 5.73 -16.84 -2.92
C GLN A 65 5.44 -16.84 -1.39
N PRO A 66 4.79 -17.89 -0.86
CA PRO A 66 4.38 -17.95 0.55
C PRO A 66 5.57 -18.03 1.53
N VAL A 67 6.75 -18.42 1.07
CA VAL A 67 7.97 -18.61 1.89
C VAL A 67 9.00 -17.50 1.63
N CYS A 68 8.61 -16.40 0.98
CA CYS A 68 9.57 -15.37 0.57
C CYS A 68 10.13 -14.58 1.78
N LYS A 69 11.45 -14.37 1.78
CA LYS A 69 12.13 -13.49 2.74
C LYS A 69 12.03 -12.04 2.25
N LYS A 70 10.89 -11.38 2.48
CA LYS A 70 10.61 -10.00 1.99
C LYS A 70 11.73 -8.99 2.23
N LYS A 71 12.36 -9.03 3.42
CA LYS A 71 13.50 -8.16 3.74
C LYS A 71 14.66 -8.35 2.75
N LYS A 72 15.01 -9.61 2.44
CA LYS A 72 16.05 -9.93 1.47
C LYS A 72 15.67 -9.52 0.05
N LEU A 73 14.43 -9.73 -0.35
CA LEU A 73 13.97 -9.30 -1.67
C LEU A 73 14.07 -7.78 -1.84
N TRP A 74 13.73 -7.00 -0.80
CA TRP A 74 13.89 -5.55 -0.84
C TRP A 74 15.36 -5.09 -0.86
N GLU A 75 16.25 -5.81 -0.17
CA GLU A 75 17.71 -5.60 -0.30
C GLU A 75 18.14 -5.80 -1.76
N THR A 76 17.74 -6.92 -2.39
CA THR A 76 18.04 -7.20 -3.80
C THR A 76 17.43 -6.17 -4.76
N VAL A 77 16.20 -5.71 -4.53
CA VAL A 77 15.58 -4.65 -5.34
C VAL A 77 16.39 -3.37 -5.26
N ALA A 78 16.82 -2.96 -4.05
CA ALA A 78 17.62 -1.76 -3.87
C ALA A 78 18.99 -1.86 -4.53
N GLU A 79 19.65 -3.02 -4.46
CA GLU A 79 20.91 -3.29 -5.16
C GLU A 79 20.74 -3.17 -6.68
N ARG A 80 19.71 -3.80 -7.26
CA ARG A 80 19.44 -3.73 -8.71
C ARG A 80 19.08 -2.33 -9.18
N VAL A 81 18.27 -1.59 -8.42
CA VAL A 81 17.91 -0.21 -8.75
C VAL A 81 19.14 0.69 -8.69
N THR A 82 19.96 0.56 -7.65
CA THR A 82 21.21 1.32 -7.52
C THR A 82 22.17 1.02 -8.68
N ALA A 83 22.36 -0.25 -9.03
CA ALA A 83 23.22 -0.64 -10.15
C ALA A 83 22.72 -0.06 -11.50
N LYS A 84 21.42 -0.11 -11.78
CA LYS A 84 20.81 0.46 -13.00
C LYS A 84 20.90 1.99 -13.03
N LEU A 85 20.84 2.65 -11.88
CA LEU A 85 21.00 4.10 -11.77
C LEU A 85 22.44 4.52 -12.05
N GLN A 86 23.40 3.84 -11.42
CA GLN A 86 24.82 4.06 -11.62
C GLN A 86 25.24 3.84 -13.08
N SER A 87 24.72 2.80 -13.74
CA SER A 87 25.01 2.55 -15.17
C SER A 87 24.45 3.63 -16.11
N THR A 88 23.41 4.36 -15.67
CA THR A 88 22.79 5.44 -16.45
C THR A 88 23.39 6.82 -16.12
N GLY A 89 24.52 6.86 -15.41
CA GLY A 89 25.22 8.09 -15.02
C GLY A 89 24.46 8.94 -14.00
N ASN A 90 23.39 8.41 -13.39
CA ASN A 90 22.56 9.11 -12.42
C ASN A 90 22.82 8.54 -11.02
N LEU A 91 23.35 9.40 -10.15
CA LEU A 91 23.58 9.21 -8.72
C LEU A 91 24.78 8.37 -8.26
N ASP A 92 25.65 9.04 -7.49
CA ASP A 92 26.69 8.45 -6.62
C ASP A 92 26.13 8.10 -5.22
N VAL A 93 24.80 8.07 -5.06
CA VAL A 93 24.10 7.77 -3.80
C VAL A 93 23.33 6.47 -3.94
N ALA A 94 23.64 5.50 -3.07
CA ALA A 94 22.98 4.19 -3.05
C ALA A 94 21.59 4.27 -2.41
N VAL A 95 20.60 3.68 -3.08
CA VAL A 95 19.22 3.59 -2.57
C VAL A 95 19.14 2.50 -1.53
N LYS A 96 18.47 2.75 -0.41
CA LYS A 96 18.30 1.73 0.65
C LYS A 96 17.03 0.92 0.44
N ALA A 97 17.04 -0.33 0.90
CA ALA A 97 15.91 -1.26 0.83
C ALA A 97 14.60 -0.68 1.39
N TYR A 98 14.66 0.03 2.53
CA TYR A 98 13.46 0.61 3.14
C TYR A 98 12.88 1.76 2.31
N GLU A 99 13.71 2.51 1.59
CA GLU A 99 13.28 3.63 0.74
C GLU A 99 12.52 3.10 -0.47
N CYS A 100 13.03 2.02 -1.08
CA CYS A 100 12.35 1.28 -2.14
C CYS A 100 10.98 0.75 -1.68
N ASP A 101 10.92 0.06 -0.53
CA ASP A 101 9.65 -0.45 0.02
C ASP A 101 8.66 0.68 0.31
N LEU A 102 9.12 1.76 0.97
CA LEU A 102 8.27 2.90 1.31
C LEU A 102 7.71 3.57 0.05
N LYS A 103 8.55 3.82 -0.95
CA LYS A 103 8.14 4.38 -2.24
C LYS A 103 7.15 3.45 -2.95
N TRP A 104 7.43 2.14 -2.98
CA TRP A 104 6.52 1.16 -3.59
C TRP A 104 5.16 1.12 -2.91
N ARG A 105 5.11 1.13 -1.57
CA ARG A 105 3.83 1.19 -0.82
C ARG A 105 3.04 2.46 -1.13
N ASN A 106 3.73 3.61 -1.24
CA ASN A 106 3.10 4.86 -1.67
C ASN A 106 2.53 4.73 -3.10
N MET A 107 3.31 4.17 -4.03
CA MET A 107 2.84 3.91 -5.39
C MET A 107 1.64 2.97 -5.44
N LEU A 108 1.62 1.90 -4.63
CA LEU A 108 0.47 1.00 -4.52
C LEU A 108 -0.78 1.68 -3.97
N ALA A 109 -0.64 2.67 -3.08
CA ALA A 109 -1.77 3.46 -2.62
C ALA A 109 -2.38 4.28 -3.77
N THR A 110 -1.56 4.95 -4.56
CA THR A 110 -1.98 5.70 -5.76
C THR A 110 -2.56 4.76 -6.82
N TYR A 111 -1.90 3.63 -7.08
CA TYR A 111 -2.38 2.61 -8.02
C TYR A 111 -3.76 2.09 -7.67
N ARG A 112 -4.03 1.80 -6.39
CA ARG A 112 -5.36 1.35 -5.95
C ARG A 112 -6.44 2.39 -6.25
N LYS A 113 -6.22 3.66 -5.92
CA LYS A 113 -7.15 4.76 -6.24
C LYS A 113 -7.38 4.87 -7.75
N ASN A 114 -6.31 4.76 -8.53
CA ASN A 114 -6.36 4.83 -9.99
C ASN A 114 -7.08 3.63 -10.61
N THR A 115 -6.94 2.44 -10.02
CA THR A 115 -7.65 1.24 -10.50
C THR A 115 -9.16 1.38 -10.26
N GLU A 116 -9.57 1.91 -9.11
CA GLU A 116 -10.99 2.17 -8.86
C GLU A 116 -11.54 3.29 -9.77
N ARG A 117 -10.73 4.30 -10.13
CA ARG A 117 -11.08 5.28 -11.16
C ARG A 117 -11.22 4.62 -12.54
N ALA A 118 -10.28 3.77 -12.93
CA ALA A 118 -10.30 3.06 -14.21
C ALA A 118 -11.52 2.12 -14.33
N LYS A 119 -11.92 1.47 -13.23
CA LYS A 119 -13.16 0.68 -13.18
C LYS A 119 -14.42 1.50 -13.43
N ARG A 120 -14.45 2.76 -12.97
CA ARG A 120 -15.62 3.65 -13.09
C ARG A 120 -15.69 4.41 -14.41
N LEU A 121 -14.56 4.90 -14.91
CA LEU A 121 -14.48 5.84 -16.04
C LEU A 121 -13.75 5.27 -17.26
N GLY A 122 -13.26 4.04 -17.16
CA GLY A 122 -12.41 3.41 -18.17
C GLY A 122 -10.91 3.68 -17.96
N VAL A 123 -10.09 2.77 -18.49
CA VAL A 123 -8.61 2.78 -18.35
C VAL A 123 -7.99 4.07 -18.87
N GLN A 124 -8.54 4.66 -19.94
CA GLN A 124 -8.01 5.88 -20.56
C GLN A 124 -8.18 7.14 -19.69
N SER A 125 -9.02 7.09 -18.64
CA SER A 125 -9.19 8.21 -17.71
C SER A 125 -7.97 8.41 -16.79
N VAL A 126 -7.10 7.40 -16.67
CA VAL A 126 -5.94 7.44 -15.77
C VAL A 126 -4.68 7.81 -16.55
N HIS A 127 -4.18 9.03 -16.34
CA HIS A 127 -3.01 9.59 -17.02
C HIS A 127 -1.70 9.40 -16.25
N TRP A 128 -1.72 8.64 -15.16
CA TRP A 128 -0.54 8.43 -14.33
C TRP A 128 0.45 7.49 -15.04
N GLU A 129 1.67 7.95 -15.28
CA GLU A 129 2.62 7.32 -16.21
C GLU A 129 2.96 5.86 -15.85
N PHE A 130 3.02 5.55 -14.56
CA PHE A 130 3.30 4.20 -14.07
C PHE A 130 2.09 3.28 -14.09
N PHE A 131 0.88 3.81 -14.28
CA PHE A 131 -0.36 3.05 -14.18
C PHE A 131 -0.41 1.91 -15.18
N ARG A 132 -0.14 2.18 -16.47
CA ARG A 132 -0.19 1.16 -17.51
C ARG A 132 0.78 0.01 -17.23
N ALA A 133 2.03 0.33 -16.86
CA ALA A 133 3.04 -0.66 -16.53
C ALA A 133 2.63 -1.52 -15.33
N MET A 134 2.17 -0.90 -14.24
CA MET A 134 1.72 -1.62 -13.05
C MET A 134 0.45 -2.43 -13.31
N HIS A 135 -0.52 -1.88 -14.05
CA HIS A 135 -1.80 -2.53 -14.32
C HIS A 135 -1.66 -3.75 -15.22
N ASN A 136 -0.71 -3.74 -16.16
CA ASN A 136 -0.44 -4.87 -17.04
C ASN A 136 0.03 -6.13 -16.29
N VAL A 137 0.68 -5.98 -15.13
CA VAL A 137 1.21 -7.09 -14.33
C VAL A 137 0.29 -7.36 -13.14
N LEU A 138 0.04 -6.34 -12.31
CA LEU A 138 -0.74 -6.46 -11.08
C LEU A 138 -2.25 -6.60 -11.33
N GLY A 139 -2.75 -6.08 -12.47
CA GLY A 139 -4.15 -6.27 -12.88
C GLY A 139 -4.43 -7.75 -13.10
N LYS A 140 -3.68 -8.40 -13.98
CA LYS A 140 -3.83 -9.84 -14.30
C LYS A 140 -3.86 -10.72 -13.04
N SER A 141 -2.92 -10.51 -12.12
CA SER A 141 -2.89 -11.21 -10.83
C SER A 141 -4.15 -10.94 -9.98
N ARG A 142 -4.58 -9.67 -9.88
CA ARG A 142 -5.81 -9.32 -9.14
C ARG A 142 -7.06 -9.93 -9.75
N GLU A 143 -7.23 -9.82 -11.07
CA GLU A 143 -8.39 -10.38 -11.78
C GLU A 143 -8.45 -11.90 -11.64
N GLU A 144 -7.31 -12.59 -11.71
CA GLU A 144 -7.22 -14.03 -11.50
C GLU A 144 -7.57 -14.42 -10.05
N ILE A 145 -7.02 -13.72 -9.05
CA ILE A 145 -7.35 -13.93 -7.63
C ILE A 145 -8.86 -13.68 -7.39
N GLU A 146 -9.44 -12.65 -8.00
CA GLU A 146 -10.86 -12.35 -7.88
C GLU A 146 -11.72 -13.43 -8.58
N ALA A 147 -11.31 -13.91 -9.75
CA ALA A 147 -11.96 -15.01 -10.46
C ALA A 147 -11.92 -16.31 -9.64
N GLN A 148 -10.78 -16.64 -9.03
CA GLN A 148 -10.65 -17.79 -8.13
C GLN A 148 -11.54 -17.65 -6.90
N ARG A 149 -11.65 -16.44 -6.30
CA ARG A 149 -12.57 -16.18 -5.18
C ARG A 149 -14.03 -16.35 -5.60
N LYS A 150 -14.42 -15.82 -6.75
CA LYS A 150 -15.78 -15.98 -7.30
C LYS A 150 -16.09 -17.45 -7.59
N ALA A 151 -15.14 -18.20 -8.16
CA ALA A 151 -15.28 -19.64 -8.39
C ALA A 151 -15.46 -20.44 -7.08
N LYS A 152 -14.66 -20.13 -6.04
CA LYS A 152 -14.80 -20.74 -4.71
C LYS A 152 -16.13 -20.44 -4.03
N LEU A 153 -16.67 -19.23 -4.20
CA LEU A 153 -17.99 -18.84 -3.67
C LEU A 153 -19.14 -19.50 -4.46
N ASN A 154 -18.99 -19.68 -5.77
CA ASN A 154 -20.00 -20.30 -6.62
C ASN A 154 -20.05 -21.83 -6.52
N GLY A 155 -18.99 -22.47 -5.99
CA GLY A 155 -18.91 -23.92 -5.75
C GLY A 155 -19.74 -24.42 -4.56
N THR A 156 -20.18 -23.53 -3.66
CA THR A 156 -21.01 -23.89 -2.50
C THR A 156 -22.50 -23.87 -2.84
N LYS A 157 -22.92 -24.65 -3.85
CA LYS A 157 -24.34 -25.06 -3.98
C LYS A 157 -24.54 -26.35 -3.18
N LEU A 158 -24.50 -26.25 -1.85
CA LEU A 158 -25.08 -27.27 -0.99
C LEU A 158 -26.61 -27.19 -1.16
N GLY A 159 -27.20 -28.31 -1.57
CA GLY A 159 -28.54 -28.39 -2.13
C GLY A 159 -29.63 -27.76 -1.28
N LYS A 160 -30.55 -27.08 -1.95
CA LYS A 160 -31.93 -26.92 -1.46
C LYS A 160 -32.59 -28.29 -1.51
N ALA A 161 -32.32 -29.12 -0.50
CA ALA A 161 -33.10 -30.32 -0.20
C ALA A 161 -33.96 -30.04 1.03
N ILE A 162 -35.25 -30.24 0.81
CA ILE A 162 -36.39 -30.08 1.69
C ILE A 162 -36.23 -30.95 2.94
N ALA A 163 -36.45 -30.37 4.14
CA ALA A 163 -37.17 -31.03 5.23
C ALA A 163 -37.45 -30.05 6.38
N SER A 164 -38.65 -29.45 6.35
CA SER A 164 -39.30 -28.96 7.55
C SER A 164 -39.62 -30.14 8.46
N LYS A 165 -38.92 -30.29 9.59
CA LYS A 165 -39.39 -31.06 10.75
C LYS A 165 -38.96 -30.38 12.05
N ARG A 166 -39.93 -29.68 12.63
CA ARG A 166 -40.22 -29.50 14.06
C ARG A 166 -39.03 -29.19 14.98
N PHE A 167 -38.99 -27.92 15.36
CA PHE A 167 -38.42 -27.42 16.60
C PHE A 167 -39.10 -28.11 17.80
N THR A 168 -38.32 -28.88 18.58
CA THR A 168 -38.65 -29.23 19.96
C THR A 168 -37.41 -28.96 20.82
N PRO A 169 -37.49 -28.11 21.85
CA PRO A 169 -36.38 -27.89 22.77
C PRO A 169 -36.19 -29.15 23.63
N ILE A 170 -35.02 -29.77 23.56
CA ILE A 170 -34.66 -30.92 24.41
C ILE A 170 -34.30 -30.37 25.80
N LEU A 171 -35.16 -30.62 26.78
CA LEU A 171 -34.83 -30.51 28.20
C LEU A 171 -34.00 -31.74 28.65
N PRO A 172 -33.03 -31.59 29.58
CA PRO A 172 -32.32 -32.73 30.16
C PRO A 172 -33.21 -33.46 31.18
N ILE A 173 -33.49 -34.74 30.96
CA ILE A 173 -34.13 -35.62 31.95
C ILE A 173 -33.03 -36.51 32.58
N PRO A 174 -32.90 -36.58 33.91
CA PRO A 174 -31.95 -37.48 34.57
C PRO A 174 -32.46 -38.92 34.57
N SER A 175 -31.54 -39.83 34.27
CA SER A 175 -31.71 -41.28 34.21
C SER A 175 -32.00 -41.90 35.58
N ILE A 176 -32.96 -42.82 35.66
CA ILE A 176 -33.19 -43.68 36.83
C ILE A 176 -33.22 -45.16 36.38
N THR A 177 -32.16 -45.87 36.80
CA THR A 177 -32.07 -47.26 37.30
C THR A 177 -32.91 -48.39 36.68
N ALA A 178 -32.23 -49.40 36.11
CA ALA A 178 -32.25 -50.81 36.58
C ALA A 178 -31.46 -51.75 35.63
N ALA A 179 -30.51 -52.50 36.21
CA ALA A 179 -29.78 -53.64 35.65
C ALA A 179 -30.63 -54.96 35.80
N PRO A 180 -30.20 -56.19 35.43
CA PRO A 180 -28.84 -56.63 35.05
C PRO A 180 -28.69 -57.75 33.97
N ALA A 181 -27.42 -58.14 33.78
CA ALA A 181 -26.86 -59.38 33.19
C ALA A 181 -26.61 -59.33 31.66
N ILE A 182 -25.49 -59.78 31.08
CA ILE A 182 -24.54 -60.86 31.43
C ILE A 182 -23.18 -60.64 30.67
N THR A 183 -22.03 -60.94 31.29
CA THR A 183 -20.71 -61.46 30.77
C THR A 183 -20.14 -60.98 29.41
N ALA A 184 -18.87 -60.64 29.18
CA ALA A 184 -17.58 -61.07 29.75
C ALA A 184 -16.42 -60.10 29.36
N ALA A 185 -15.26 -60.34 30.00
CA ALA A 185 -13.98 -59.63 30.03
C ALA A 185 -13.35 -59.10 28.71
N THR A 186 -12.63 -57.97 28.80
CA THR A 186 -11.16 -57.85 28.58
C THR A 186 -10.67 -56.45 28.99
N SER A 187 -9.54 -56.41 29.70
CA SER A 187 -8.86 -55.27 30.30
C SER A 187 -8.13 -54.38 29.29
N ILE A 188 -8.20 -53.05 29.41
CA ILE A 188 -7.04 -52.14 29.27
C ILE A 188 -7.33 -50.75 29.87
N THR A 189 -6.35 -50.28 30.61
CA THR A 189 -6.21 -49.00 31.30
C THR A 189 -6.30 -47.80 30.33
N ALA A 190 -7.14 -46.81 30.62
CA ALA A 190 -7.00 -45.46 30.06
C ALA A 190 -7.56 -44.42 31.03
N THR A 191 -6.67 -43.57 31.52
CA THR A 191 -6.91 -42.40 32.36
C THR A 191 -7.87 -41.39 31.69
N PRO A 192 -8.85 -40.82 32.42
CA PRO A 192 -9.69 -39.74 31.89
C PRO A 192 -8.92 -38.41 31.93
N MET A 193 -8.72 -37.81 30.75
CA MET A 193 -8.09 -36.51 30.54
C MET A 193 -9.01 -35.36 31.05
N PRO A 194 -8.49 -34.34 31.75
CA PRO A 194 -9.33 -33.37 32.44
C PRO A 194 -9.93 -32.29 31.51
N PRO A 195 -11.14 -31.79 31.78
CA PRO A 195 -11.86 -30.75 31.01
C PRO A 195 -11.27 -29.33 31.12
N GLN A 196 -10.07 -29.18 31.69
CA GLN A 196 -9.48 -27.89 32.03
C GLN A 196 -8.85 -27.16 30.83
N GLN A 197 -8.31 -27.91 29.87
CA GLN A 197 -7.61 -27.35 28.70
C GLN A 197 -8.52 -26.53 27.77
N THR A 198 -9.81 -26.85 27.69
CA THR A 198 -10.75 -26.10 26.84
C THR A 198 -11.12 -24.74 27.43
N GLN A 199 -11.06 -24.59 28.76
CA GLN A 199 -11.38 -23.34 29.44
C GLN A 199 -10.23 -22.33 29.30
N ASP A 200 -8.98 -22.81 29.35
CA ASP A 200 -7.79 -21.99 29.16
C ASP A 200 -7.70 -21.37 27.75
N VAL A 201 -8.09 -22.12 26.72
CA VAL A 201 -8.08 -21.61 25.33
C VAL A 201 -9.11 -20.50 25.12
N LEU A 202 -10.31 -20.64 25.69
CA LEU A 202 -11.33 -19.59 25.62
C LEU A 202 -10.90 -18.33 26.39
N HIS A 203 -10.29 -18.50 27.55
CA HIS A 203 -9.73 -17.40 28.33
C HIS A 203 -8.66 -16.64 27.53
N LEU A 204 -7.74 -17.37 26.89
CA LEU A 204 -6.69 -16.78 26.05
C LEU A 204 -7.26 -16.01 24.85
N TYR A 205 -8.35 -16.48 24.26
CA TYR A 205 -9.02 -15.77 23.16
C TYR A 205 -9.63 -14.45 23.63
N LEU A 206 -10.27 -14.45 24.81
CA LEU A 206 -10.86 -13.26 25.41
C LEU A 206 -9.77 -12.22 25.77
N GLU A 207 -8.67 -12.68 26.37
CA GLU A 207 -7.53 -11.84 26.73
C GLU A 207 -6.83 -11.25 25.48
N LEU A 208 -6.75 -12.03 24.39
CA LEU A 208 -6.21 -11.55 23.12
C LEU A 208 -7.10 -10.48 22.49
N GLN A 209 -8.42 -10.66 22.55
CA GLN A 209 -9.38 -9.68 22.05
C GLN A 209 -9.32 -8.39 22.87
N GLU A 210 -9.21 -8.50 24.20
CA GLU A 210 -9.04 -7.35 25.10
C GLU A 210 -7.75 -6.58 24.78
N ARG A 211 -6.61 -7.27 24.63
CA ARG A 211 -5.34 -6.62 24.25
C ARG A 211 -5.43 -5.88 22.93
N LYS A 212 -6.10 -6.46 21.92
CA LYS A 212 -6.32 -5.78 20.63
C LYS A 212 -7.17 -4.53 20.79
N MET A 213 -8.24 -4.61 21.59
CA MET A 213 -9.12 -3.47 21.86
C MET A 213 -8.37 -2.36 22.62
N ASN A 214 -7.58 -2.72 23.63
CA ASN A 214 -6.78 -1.78 24.41
C ASN A 214 -5.72 -1.10 23.55
N MET A 215 -5.02 -1.85 22.69
CA MET A 215 -4.03 -1.27 21.78
C MET A 215 -4.69 -0.32 20.77
N TRP A 216 -5.86 -0.69 20.23
CA TRP A 216 -6.62 0.20 19.36
C TRP A 216 -7.09 1.46 20.08
N ALA A 217 -7.58 1.35 21.32
CA ALA A 217 -7.98 2.47 22.14
C ALA A 217 -6.80 3.41 22.45
N GLN A 218 -5.61 2.86 22.74
CA GLN A 218 -4.39 3.65 22.94
C GLN A 218 -3.99 4.40 21.68
N GLN A 219 -4.05 3.76 20.52
CA GLN A 219 -3.74 4.39 19.24
C GLN A 219 -4.71 5.53 18.95
N LYS A 220 -6.00 5.30 19.16
CA LYS A 220 -7.03 6.34 18.99
C LYS A 220 -6.82 7.52 19.94
N ALA A 221 -6.54 7.25 21.22
CA ALA A 221 -6.25 8.30 22.20
C ALA A 221 -4.98 9.09 21.83
N LEU A 222 -3.97 8.45 21.25
CA LEU A 222 -2.78 9.13 20.75
C LEU A 222 -3.11 10.04 19.56
N GLU A 223 -3.96 9.58 18.63
CA GLU A 223 -4.42 10.41 17.51
C GLU A 223 -5.26 11.60 17.96
N GLU A 224 -6.15 11.41 18.94
CA GLU A 224 -6.95 12.51 19.51
C GLU A 224 -6.06 13.57 20.17
N ARG A 225 -5.05 13.17 20.96
CA ARG A 225 -4.09 14.12 21.53
C ARG A 225 -3.29 14.86 20.47
N LYS A 226 -2.95 14.20 19.35
CA LYS A 226 -2.27 14.86 18.23
C LYS A 226 -3.16 15.94 17.61
N ILE A 227 -4.42 15.63 17.36
CA ILE A 227 -5.40 16.59 16.83
C ILE A 227 -5.56 17.77 17.81
N GLU A 228 -5.65 17.49 19.11
CA GLU A 228 -5.77 18.52 20.14
C GLU A 228 -4.55 19.43 20.19
N ALA A 229 -3.34 18.88 20.12
CA ALA A 229 -2.09 19.66 20.07
C ALA A 229 -2.05 20.56 18.82
N ILE A 230 -2.44 20.05 17.65
CA ILE A 230 -2.53 20.84 16.41
C ILE A 230 -3.53 21.99 16.58
N ASN A 231 -4.71 21.72 17.15
CA ASN A 231 -5.73 22.75 17.38
C ASN A 231 -5.26 23.81 18.39
N ASN A 232 -4.55 23.41 19.45
CA ASN A 232 -3.98 24.34 20.41
C ASN A 232 -2.90 25.23 19.76
N LEU A 233 -2.03 24.66 18.92
CA LEU A 233 -1.06 25.43 18.15
C LEU A 233 -1.73 26.41 17.19
N ALA A 234 -2.76 25.97 16.47
CA ALA A 234 -3.53 26.83 15.58
C ALA A 234 -4.14 28.02 16.33
N ARG A 235 -4.74 27.80 17.51
CA ARG A 235 -5.27 28.87 18.36
C ARG A 235 -4.18 29.83 18.85
N ALA A 236 -3.02 29.33 19.25
CA ALA A 236 -1.91 30.17 19.69
C ALA A 236 -1.39 31.08 18.55
N ILE A 237 -1.28 30.54 17.33
CA ILE A 237 -0.90 31.30 16.13
C ILE A 237 -1.96 32.37 15.82
N SER A 238 -3.25 32.02 15.88
CA SER A 238 -4.34 32.99 15.66
C SER A 238 -4.34 34.13 16.67
N SER A 239 -4.08 33.84 17.96
CA SER A 239 -3.96 34.87 19.00
C SER A 239 -2.77 35.80 18.71
N LEU A 240 -1.59 35.25 18.41
CA LEU A 240 -0.41 36.04 18.12
C LEU A 240 -0.57 36.93 16.88
N ALA A 241 -1.29 36.44 15.86
CA ALA A 241 -1.62 37.23 14.67
C ALA A 241 -2.56 38.41 14.99
N GLN A 242 -3.50 38.23 15.94
CA GLN A 242 -4.38 39.30 16.40
C GLN A 242 -3.63 40.32 17.26
N ASP A 243 -2.75 39.88 18.16
CA ASP A 243 -1.96 40.76 19.03
C ASP A 243 -0.98 41.64 18.23
N ASN A 244 -0.37 41.10 17.16
CA ASN A 244 0.47 41.87 16.24
C ASN A 244 -0.33 42.90 15.40
N SER A 245 -1.62 42.67 15.15
CA SER A 245 -2.47 43.64 14.46
C SER A 245 -2.86 44.82 15.36
N VAL A 246 -2.75 44.69 16.68
CA VAL A 246 -3.09 45.75 17.66
C VAL A 246 -1.89 46.65 17.97
N GLN A 247 -0.65 46.20 17.70
CA GLN A 247 0.57 46.95 17.99
C GLN A 247 1.09 47.85 16.85
N LEU A 248 0.40 47.99 15.72
CA LEU A 248 0.76 49.00 14.71
C LEU A 248 0.28 50.40 15.20
N PRO A 249 1.16 51.31 15.63
CA PRO A 249 0.75 52.68 15.95
C PRO A 249 0.42 53.37 14.62
N LYS A 250 -0.76 53.99 14.55
CA LYS A 250 -0.98 55.04 13.55
C LYS A 250 -0.27 56.30 14.06
N GLU A 251 0.71 56.73 13.26
CA GLU A 251 1.46 58.00 13.33
C GLU A 251 2.45 58.18 14.48
#